data_AF-A0A7L2ZC86-F1
#
_entry.id   AF-A0A7L2ZC86-F1
#
_cell.length_a   1.000
_cell.length_b   1.000
_cell.length_c   1.000
_cell.angle_alpha   90.00
_cell.angle_beta   90.00
_cell.angle_gamma   90.00
#
_symmetry.space_group_name_H-M   'P 1'
#
loop_
_entity.id
_entity.type
_entity.pdbx_description
1 polymer ?
#
loop_
_entity_poly.entity_id
_entity_poly.type
_entity_poly.pdbx_seq_one_letter_code
_entity_poly.pdbx_strand_id
1 'polypeptide(L)'
;MGNARSGALSKEILEELKTNTRFSEEELCRWYESFQRQCPDGRISRGEFEKIYGTFFPNSDPRAPPRHVFRSFDTNDDGTLDFREYIIALHLTSSGKTHLKLEWAFSLFDVDRNGEVSKSEVLEII
;
A
#
# COMPACT_ATOMS: atom_id res chain seq x y z
N MET A 1 -31.99 15.11 0.52
CA MET A 1 -30.72 14.87 -0.21
C MET A 1 -29.62 14.79 0.84
N GLY A 2 -29.22 13.58 1.27
CA GLY A 2 -28.17 13.38 2.26
C GLY A 2 -27.03 12.59 1.63
N ASN A 3 -25.91 13.24 1.36
CA ASN A 3 -24.72 12.61 0.80
C ASN A 3 -24.12 11.63 1.83
N ALA A 4 -24.47 10.35 1.71
CA ALA A 4 -23.94 9.26 2.54
C ALA A 4 -22.55 8.76 2.08
N ARG A 5 -21.92 9.39 1.08
CA ARG A 5 -20.66 8.91 0.47
C ARG A 5 -19.39 9.38 1.18
N SER A 6 -19.47 10.39 2.04
CA SER A 6 -18.28 11.00 2.69
C SER A 6 -18.14 10.64 4.18
N GLY A 7 -18.99 9.75 4.71
CA GLY A 7 -19.06 9.47 6.14
C GLY A 7 -18.14 8.35 6.65
N ALA A 8 -17.60 7.53 5.74
CA ALA A 8 -16.90 6.31 6.12
C ALA A 8 -15.37 6.51 6.18
N LEU A 9 -14.81 7.41 5.36
CA LEU A 9 -13.42 7.83 5.45
C LEU A 9 -13.32 9.15 6.24
N SER A 10 -12.56 9.16 7.33
CA SER A 10 -12.34 10.35 8.16
C SER A 10 -11.79 11.50 7.30
N LYS A 11 -12.33 12.72 7.46
CA LYS A 11 -11.84 13.91 6.74
C LYS A 11 -10.33 14.14 6.93
N GLU A 12 -9.81 13.82 8.11
CA GLU A 12 -8.37 13.90 8.41
C GLU A 12 -7.56 12.95 7.52
N ILE A 13 -7.97 11.69 7.41
CA ILE A 13 -7.32 10.69 6.55
C ILE A 13 -7.42 11.12 5.09
N LEU A 14 -8.57 11.64 4.65
CA LEU A 14 -8.74 12.12 3.28
C LEU A 14 -7.79 13.27 2.95
N GLU A 15 -7.71 14.30 3.81
CA GLU A 15 -6.83 15.45 3.60
C GLU A 15 -5.35 15.04 3.67
N GLU A 16 -5.00 14.13 4.57
CA GLU A 16 -3.66 13.56 4.64
C GLU A 16 -3.30 12.81 3.35
N LEU A 17 -4.19 11.94 2.87
CA LEU A 17 -3.97 11.19 1.63
C LEU A 17 -3.94 12.11 0.42
N LYS A 18 -4.75 13.18 0.36
CA LYS A 18 -4.69 14.19 -0.72
C LYS A 18 -3.40 14.99 -0.69
N THR A 19 -2.81 15.19 0.50
CA THR A 19 -1.53 15.90 0.66
C THR A 19 -0.34 15.01 0.29
N ASN A 20 -0.40 13.73 0.68
CA ASN A 20 0.68 12.77 0.48
C ASN A 20 0.60 12.02 -0.86
N THR A 21 -0.55 12.03 -1.52
CA THR A 21 -0.76 11.36 -2.82
C THR A 21 -1.25 12.34 -3.87
N ARG A 22 -1.29 11.90 -5.14
CA ARG A 22 -1.82 12.67 -6.26
C ARG A 22 -3.27 12.32 -6.59
N PHE A 23 -3.91 11.51 -5.76
CA PHE A 23 -5.23 10.98 -6.03
C PHE A 23 -6.31 11.99 -5.64
N SER A 24 -7.35 12.07 -6.47
CA SER A 24 -8.52 12.88 -6.18
C SER A 24 -9.35 12.24 -5.05
N GLU A 25 -10.12 13.07 -4.35
CA GLU A 25 -11.06 12.60 -3.32
C GLU A 25 -12.05 11.57 -3.88
N GLU A 26 -12.43 11.69 -5.14
CA GLU A 26 -13.33 10.77 -5.82
C GLU A 26 -12.71 9.39 -6.04
N GLU A 27 -11.41 9.33 -6.36
CA GLU A 27 -10.66 8.08 -6.49
C GLU A 27 -10.44 7.44 -5.12
N LEU A 28 -10.04 8.23 -4.12
CA LEU A 28 -9.86 7.77 -2.75
C LEU A 28 -11.17 7.19 -2.19
N CYS A 29 -12.30 7.88 -2.35
CA CYS A 29 -13.61 7.38 -1.93
C CYS A 29 -14.00 6.09 -2.67
N ARG A 30 -13.76 6.01 -3.99
CA ARG A 30 -14.04 4.78 -4.76
C ARG A 30 -13.22 3.60 -4.29
N TRP A 31 -11.93 3.80 -4.03
CA TRP A 31 -11.08 2.74 -3.48
C TRP A 31 -11.48 2.38 -2.07
N TYR A 32 -11.86 3.34 -1.24
CA TYR A 32 -12.34 3.08 0.12
C TYR A 32 -13.64 2.26 0.12
N GLU A 33 -14.60 2.59 -0.73
CA GLU A 33 -15.82 1.80 -0.90
C GLU A 33 -15.52 0.37 -1.39
N SER A 34 -14.59 0.22 -2.35
CA SER A 34 -14.15 -1.10 -2.82
C SER A 34 -13.44 -1.89 -1.71
N PHE A 35 -12.59 -1.22 -0.95
CA PHE A 35 -11.84 -1.76 0.17
C PHE A 35 -12.77 -2.24 1.29
N GLN A 36 -13.73 -1.43 1.73
CA GLN A 36 -14.74 -1.85 2.71
C GLN A 36 -15.63 -3.01 2.23
N ARG A 37 -15.88 -3.11 0.92
CA ARG A 37 -16.65 -4.24 0.35
C ARG A 37 -15.87 -5.54 0.34
N GLN A 38 -14.56 -5.47 0.11
CA GLN A 38 -13.69 -6.65 0.09
C GLN A 38 -13.26 -7.06 1.50
N CYS A 39 -12.97 -6.07 2.34
CA CYS A 39 -12.46 -6.21 3.70
C CYS A 39 -13.38 -5.41 4.66
N PRO A 40 -14.45 -6.04 5.19
CA PRO A 40 -15.40 -5.38 6.08
C PRO A 40 -14.81 -5.01 7.45
N ASP A 41 -13.68 -5.61 7.80
CA ASP A 41 -12.83 -5.30 8.96
C ASP A 41 -11.91 -4.09 8.73
N GLY A 42 -11.84 -3.57 7.50
CA GLY A 42 -11.05 -2.40 7.15
C GLY A 42 -9.55 -2.67 7.09
N ARG A 43 -9.15 -3.94 6.91
CA ARG A 43 -7.75 -4.38 6.86
C ARG A 43 -7.58 -5.42 5.76
N ILE A 44 -6.54 -5.30 4.95
CA ILE A 44 -6.19 -6.31 3.95
C ILE A 44 -5.20 -7.27 4.59
N SER A 45 -5.63 -8.51 4.79
CA SER A 45 -4.72 -9.58 5.19
C SER A 45 -3.79 -9.99 4.05
N ARG A 46 -2.66 -10.64 4.37
CA ARG A 46 -1.71 -11.14 3.37
C ARG A 46 -2.38 -12.00 2.28
N GLY A 47 -3.34 -12.85 2.64
CA GLY A 47 -4.05 -13.71 1.69
C GLY A 47 -5.00 -12.95 0.76
N GLU A 48 -5.56 -11.83 1.21
CA GLU A 48 -6.36 -10.94 0.35
C GLU A 48 -5.47 -10.12 -0.56
N PHE A 49 -4.34 -9.63 -0.03
CA PHE A 49 -3.33 -8.93 -0.81
C PHE A 49 -2.86 -9.77 -2.00
N GLU A 50 -2.54 -11.05 -1.79
CA GLU A 50 -2.13 -11.96 -2.88
C GLU A 50 -3.19 -12.10 -3.99
N LYS A 51 -4.48 -12.12 -3.63
CA LYS A 51 -5.58 -12.21 -4.61
C LYS A 51 -5.68 -10.94 -5.46
N ILE A 52 -5.51 -9.79 -4.83
CA ILE A 52 -5.63 -8.50 -5.51
C ILE A 52 -4.31 -8.08 -6.19
N TYR A 53 -3.18 -8.63 -5.76
CA TYR A 53 -1.83 -8.30 -6.24
C TYR A 53 -1.73 -8.38 -7.77
N GLY A 54 -2.19 -9.48 -8.38
CA GLY A 54 -2.16 -9.63 -9.84
C GLY A 54 -3.13 -8.70 -10.59
N THR A 55 -4.18 -8.22 -9.93
CA THR A 55 -5.13 -7.26 -10.50
C THR A 55 -4.56 -5.84 -10.49
N PHE A 56 -3.84 -5.48 -9.42
CA PHE A 56 -3.24 -4.16 -9.25
C PHE A 56 -1.87 -4.02 -9.89
N PHE A 57 -1.11 -5.12 -9.97
CA PHE A 57 0.21 -5.18 -10.57
C PHE A 57 0.25 -6.19 -11.72
N PRO A 58 -0.48 -5.96 -12.82
CA PRO A 58 -0.43 -6.86 -13.97
C PRO A 58 0.98 -6.99 -14.57
N ASN A 59 1.87 -6.03 -14.27
CA ASN A 59 3.28 -6.00 -14.70
C ASN A 59 4.28 -6.20 -13.53
N SER A 60 3.87 -6.61 -12.33
CA SER A 60 4.84 -6.95 -11.29
C SER A 60 5.65 -8.16 -11.72
N ASP A 61 6.96 -8.13 -11.46
CA ASP A 61 7.84 -9.26 -11.73
C ASP A 61 7.35 -10.50 -10.95
N PRO A 62 6.99 -11.61 -11.63
CA PRO A 62 6.53 -12.83 -10.97
C PRO A 62 7.61 -13.48 -10.09
N ARG A 63 8.86 -13.01 -10.18
CA ARG A 63 9.97 -13.45 -9.32
C ARG A 63 9.99 -12.75 -7.97
N ALA A 64 9.42 -11.54 -7.86
CA ALA A 64 9.31 -10.84 -6.58
C ALA A 64 8.15 -11.44 -5.77
N PRO A 65 8.40 -12.11 -4.64
CA PRO A 65 7.33 -12.79 -3.94
C PRO A 65 6.36 -11.77 -3.32
N PRO A 66 5.03 -11.92 -3.48
CA PRO A 66 4.03 -10.98 -2.97
C PRO A 66 4.19 -10.68 -1.47
N ARG A 67 4.74 -11.64 -0.70
CA ARG A 67 5.06 -11.47 0.72
C ARG A 67 6.06 -10.34 1.02
N HIS A 68 7.07 -10.11 0.19
CA HIS A 68 8.07 -9.07 0.44
C HIS A 68 7.50 -7.69 0.09
N VAL A 69 6.71 -7.64 -0.98
CA VAL A 69 5.97 -6.43 -1.37
C VAL A 69 4.91 -6.09 -0.33
N PHE A 70 4.21 -7.09 0.22
CA PHE A 70 3.30 -6.90 1.33
C PHE A 70 4.03 -6.32 2.54
N ARG A 71 5.17 -6.91 2.94
CA ARG A 71 5.93 -6.44 4.11
C ARG A 71 6.49 -5.02 3.93
N SER A 72 6.82 -4.61 2.71
CA SER A 72 7.26 -3.24 2.46
C SER A 72 6.13 -2.23 2.49
N PHE A 73 4.87 -2.67 2.39
CA PHE A 73 3.69 -1.82 2.55
C PHE A 73 3.14 -1.84 3.99
N ASP A 74 3.28 -2.97 4.70
CA ASP A 74 2.86 -3.19 6.08
C ASP A 74 3.83 -2.49 7.04
N THR A 75 3.69 -1.17 7.19
CA THR A 75 4.67 -0.31 7.85
C THR A 75 4.61 -0.46 9.37
N ASN A 76 3.49 -0.91 9.91
CA ASN A 76 3.33 -1.20 11.31
C ASN A 76 3.68 -2.66 11.69
N ASP A 77 3.96 -3.52 10.70
CA ASP A 77 4.28 -4.95 10.84
C ASP A 77 3.20 -5.72 11.63
N ASP A 78 1.94 -5.31 11.48
CA ASP A 78 0.81 -5.95 12.15
C ASP A 78 0.26 -7.15 11.37
N GLY A 79 0.83 -7.43 10.19
CA GLY A 79 0.44 -8.52 9.32
C GLY A 79 -0.77 -8.20 8.45
N THR A 80 -1.28 -6.98 8.50
CA THR A 80 -2.40 -6.47 7.72
C THR A 80 -2.06 -5.10 7.11
N LEU A 81 -2.69 -4.75 5.99
CA LEU A 81 -2.59 -3.40 5.44
C LEU A 81 -3.85 -2.62 5.78
N ASP A 82 -3.67 -1.50 6.46
CA ASP A 82 -4.75 -0.54 6.60
C ASP A 82 -4.99 0.24 5.29
N PHE A 83 -6.09 0.99 5.24
CA PHE A 83 -6.44 1.75 4.04
C PHE A 83 -5.38 2.81 3.67
N ARG A 84 -4.70 3.40 4.66
CA ARG A 84 -3.68 4.43 4.45
C ARG A 84 -2.43 3.79 3.82
N GLU A 85 -1.97 2.67 4.36
CA GLU A 85 -0.87 1.87 3.81
C GLU A 85 -1.17 1.39 2.40
N TYR A 86 -2.40 0.92 2.16
CA TYR A 86 -2.86 0.51 0.84
C TYR A 86 -2.84 1.66 -0.19
N ILE A 87 -3.32 2.85 0.18
CA ILE A 87 -3.30 4.01 -0.73
C ILE A 87 -1.88 4.52 -0.96
N ILE A 88 -1.03 4.51 0.06
CA ILE A 88 0.39 4.87 -0.08
C ILE A 88 1.08 3.87 -1.02
N ALA A 89 0.83 2.57 -0.88
CA ALA A 89 1.34 1.53 -1.78
C ALA A 89 0.93 1.77 -3.24
N LEU A 90 -0.35 2.06 -3.47
CA LEU A 90 -0.84 2.45 -4.79
C LEU A 90 -0.19 3.74 -5.31
N HIS A 91 0.04 4.71 -4.42
CA HIS A 91 0.71 5.95 -4.81
C HIS A 91 2.16 5.70 -5.19
N LEU A 92 2.92 4.92 -4.42
CA LEU A 92 4.33 4.62 -4.71
C LEU A 92 4.50 3.88 -6.04
N THR A 93 3.56 3.00 -6.35
CA THR A 93 3.62 2.18 -7.56
C THR A 93 3.14 2.95 -8.80
N SER A 94 2.10 3.78 -8.66
CA SER A 94 1.54 4.63 -9.73
C SER A 94 2.34 5.92 -9.98
N SER A 95 2.81 6.57 -8.92
CA SER A 95 3.52 7.84 -8.96
C SER A 95 4.97 7.59 -9.38
N GLY A 96 5.30 7.88 -10.64
CA GLY A 96 6.64 7.74 -11.21
C GLY A 96 7.73 8.64 -10.60
N LYS A 97 7.54 9.18 -9.39
CA LYS A 97 8.59 9.93 -8.68
C LYS A 97 9.66 8.96 -8.19
N THR A 98 10.79 8.96 -8.88
CA THR A 98 11.93 8.06 -8.61
C THR A 98 12.39 8.11 -7.16
N HIS A 99 12.35 9.27 -6.50
CA HIS A 99 12.80 9.43 -5.11
C HIS A 99 11.96 8.63 -4.12
N LEU A 100 10.62 8.70 -4.21
CA LEU A 100 9.73 7.92 -3.34
C LEU A 100 9.84 6.42 -3.63
N LYS A 101 10.03 6.05 -4.90
CA LYS A 101 10.31 4.65 -5.28
C LYS A 101 11.65 4.15 -4.73
N LEU A 102 12.65 5.01 -4.63
CA LEU A 102 13.97 4.69 -4.07
C LEU A 102 13.89 4.50 -2.57
N GLU A 103 13.22 5.39 -1.84
CA GLU A 103 13.02 5.20 -0.38
C GLU A 103 12.21 3.93 -0.12
N TRP A 104 11.15 3.69 -0.89
CA TRP A 104 10.39 2.46 -0.76
C TRP A 104 11.21 1.20 -1.14
N ALA A 105 12.00 1.26 -2.22
CA ALA A 105 12.87 0.16 -2.58
C ALA A 105 13.90 -0.11 -1.48
N PHE A 106 14.40 0.94 -0.83
CA PHE A 106 15.27 0.80 0.33
C PHE A 106 14.55 0.10 1.48
N SER A 107 13.32 0.51 1.83
CA SER A 107 12.48 -0.20 2.82
C SER A 107 12.08 -1.62 2.43
N LEU A 108 12.11 -1.97 1.14
CA LEU A 108 11.89 -3.34 0.67
C LEU A 108 13.13 -4.21 0.90
N PHE A 109 14.33 -3.65 0.73
CA PHE A 109 15.58 -4.35 0.96
C PHE A 109 16.00 -4.40 2.43
N ASP A 110 15.68 -3.37 3.21
CA ASP A 110 15.92 -3.29 4.65
C ASP A 110 14.89 -4.16 5.37
N VAL A 111 15.29 -5.38 5.73
CA VAL A 111 14.39 -6.40 6.23
C VAL A 111 14.09 -6.22 7.70
N ASP A 112 15.11 -5.85 8.48
CA ASP A 112 15.02 -5.63 9.90
C ASP A 112 14.64 -4.19 10.30
N ARG A 113 14.50 -3.28 9.31
CA ARG A 113 14.17 -1.86 9.48
C ARG A 113 15.18 -1.11 10.34
N ASN A 114 16.43 -1.53 10.33
CA ASN A 114 17.49 -0.88 11.08
C ASN A 114 18.02 0.39 10.38
N GLY A 115 17.56 0.68 9.15
CA GLY A 115 17.99 1.82 8.34
C GLY A 115 19.22 1.55 7.46
N GLU A 116 19.74 0.33 7.46
CA GLU A 116 20.89 -0.14 6.69
C GLU A 116 20.55 -1.44 5.95
N VAL A 117 20.85 -1.49 4.65
CA VAL A 117 20.63 -2.70 3.84
C VAL A 117 21.87 -3.60 3.91
N SER A 118 21.75 -4.74 4.59
CA SER A 118 22.78 -5.76 4.71
C SER A 118 22.82 -6.68 3.50
N LYS A 119 24.01 -7.23 3.19
CA LYS A 119 24.19 -8.19 2.08
C LYS A 119 23.27 -9.41 2.20
N SER A 120 23.01 -9.87 3.42
CA SER A 120 22.09 -10.98 3.70
C SER A 120 20.66 -10.65 3.30
N GLU A 121 20.21 -9.42 3.55
CA GLU A 121 18.85 -8.96 3.24
C GLU A 121 18.67 -8.75 1.74
N VAL A 122 19.71 -8.25 1.06
CA VAL A 122 19.75 -8.19 -0.40
C VAL A 122 19.63 -9.58 -1.01
N LEU A 123 20.34 -10.58 -0.47
CA LEU A 123 20.26 -11.98 -0.93
C LEU A 123 18.92 -12.64 -0.60
N GLU A 124 18.17 -12.14 0.38
CA GLU A 124 16.84 -12.65 0.72
C GLU A 124 15.77 -12.16 -0.27
N ILE A 125 15.99 -10.98 -0.87
CA ILE A 125 15.07 -10.33 -1.82
C ILE A 125 15.39 -10.70 -3.28
N ILE A 126 16.65 -11.03 -3.62
CA ILE A 126 17.12 -11.33 -5.00
C ILE A 126 17.00 -12.82 -5.36
#